data_AF-A0AA35XDK6-F1
#
_entry.id   AF-A0AA35XDK6-F1
#
_cell.length_a   1.000
_cell.length_b   1.000
_cell.length_c   1.000
_cell.angle_alpha   90.00
_cell.angle_beta   90.00
_cell.angle_gamma   90.00
#
_symmetry.space_group_name_H-M   'P 1'
#
loop_
_entity.id
_entity.type
_entity.pdbx_description
1 polymer ?
#
loop_
_entity_poly.entity_id
_entity_poly.type
_entity_poly.pdbx_seq_one_letter_code
_entity_poly.pdbx_strand_id
1 'polypeptide(L)'
;VTRIKRGTNKRRRHKKLLKATKGHQGVRHTLYRRAHESLIHALAYSYAHRKEKKGDMRRLWNIPHKCGRPRQRHYLQPPHTRAEASRHRD
;
A
#
# COMPACT_ATOMS: atom_id res chain seq x y z
N VAL A 1 -45.53 0.48 34.09
CA VAL A 1 -44.33 0.20 33.24
C VAL A 1 -43.07 0.46 34.09
N THR A 2 -42.12 -0.46 34.14
CA THR A 2 -40.94 -0.40 35.04
C THR A 2 -39.67 0.11 34.32
N ARG A 3 -38.87 0.96 34.98
CA ARG A 3 -37.65 1.55 34.41
C ARG A 3 -36.46 0.58 34.48
N ILE A 4 -36.09 -0.04 33.36
CA ILE A 4 -34.91 -0.92 33.30
C ILE A 4 -33.62 -0.10 33.24
N LYS A 5 -32.75 -0.25 34.24
CA LYS A 5 -31.44 0.43 34.31
C LYS A 5 -30.45 -0.20 33.31
N ARG A 6 -29.60 0.64 32.69
CA ARG A 6 -28.63 0.21 31.66
C ARG A 6 -27.49 -0.69 32.17
N GLY A 7 -27.30 -0.82 33.49
CA GLY A 7 -26.35 -1.74 34.13
C GLY A 7 -24.92 -1.69 33.58
N THR A 8 -24.25 -2.84 33.52
CA THR A 8 -22.86 -3.01 33.07
C THR A 8 -22.72 -3.12 31.55
N ASN A 9 -23.83 -3.24 30.81
CA ASN A 9 -23.84 -3.49 29.36
C ASN A 9 -23.20 -2.34 28.56
N LYS A 10 -23.35 -1.08 28.99
CA LYS A 10 -22.67 0.06 28.35
C LYS A 10 -21.15 -0.07 28.47
N ARG A 11 -20.65 -0.37 29.68
CA ARG A 11 -19.20 -0.54 29.94
C ARG A 11 -18.62 -1.72 29.18
N ARG A 12 -19.33 -2.84 29.09
CA ARG A 12 -18.91 -4.02 28.31
C ARG A 12 -18.75 -3.68 26.82
N ARG A 13 -19.72 -2.98 26.23
CA ARG A 13 -19.66 -2.52 24.83
C ARG A 13 -18.47 -1.59 24.58
N HIS A 14 -18.24 -0.61 25.46
CA HIS A 14 -17.10 0.30 25.35
C HIS A 14 -15.75 -0.46 25.40
N LYS A 15 -15.60 -1.39 26.35
CA LYS A 15 -14.38 -2.21 26.45
C LYS A 15 -14.14 -3.08 25.23
N LYS A 16 -15.19 -3.69 24.67
CA LYS A 16 -15.09 -4.51 23.44
C LYS A 16 -14.55 -3.67 22.27
N LEU A 17 -15.08 -2.45 22.12
CA LEU A 17 -14.66 -1.55 21.06
C LEU A 17 -13.22 -1.09 21.23
N LEU A 18 -12.86 -0.60 22.43
CA LEU A 18 -11.48 -0.17 22.72
C LEU A 18 -10.46 -1.31 22.58
N LYS A 19 -10.87 -2.56 22.85
CA LYS A 19 -10.04 -3.74 22.60
C LYS A 19 -9.80 -3.98 21.10
N ALA A 20 -10.81 -3.75 20.26
CA ALA A 20 -10.71 -3.90 18.82
C ALA A 20 -9.84 -2.81 18.16
N THR A 21 -9.85 -1.60 18.71
CA THR A 21 -9.09 -0.45 18.18
C THR A 21 -7.72 -0.28 18.83
N LYS A 22 -7.22 -1.27 19.58
CA LYS A 22 -5.88 -1.21 20.17
C LYS A 22 -4.83 -1.01 19.07
N GLY A 23 -3.88 -0.11 19.32
CA GLY A 23 -2.83 0.23 18.35
C GLY A 23 -3.24 1.26 17.28
N HIS A 24 -4.48 1.74 17.29
CA HIS A 24 -4.85 2.89 16.44
C HIS A 24 -4.14 4.15 16.91
N GLN A 25 -3.64 4.96 15.98
CA GLN A 25 -2.83 6.14 16.29
C GLN A 25 -3.63 7.25 17.00
N GLY A 26 -2.94 8.01 17.87
CA GLY A 26 -3.51 9.15 18.60
C GLY A 26 -4.69 8.77 19.50
N VAL A 27 -5.74 9.57 19.53
CA VAL A 27 -6.92 9.37 20.42
C VAL A 27 -7.88 8.25 19.97
N ARG A 28 -7.60 7.59 18.84
CA ARG A 28 -8.50 6.61 18.21
C ARG A 28 -8.54 5.25 18.92
N HIS A 29 -7.73 5.05 19.96
CA HIS A 29 -7.77 3.85 20.81
C HIS A 29 -8.18 4.15 22.26
N THR A 30 -8.39 5.43 22.62
CA THR A 30 -8.73 5.86 23.98
C THR A 30 -10.16 6.39 24.10
N LEU A 31 -10.61 7.21 23.14
CA LEU A 31 -11.95 7.81 23.15
C LEU A 31 -12.95 6.95 22.38
N TYR A 32 -14.05 6.54 23.03
CA TYR A 32 -15.06 5.64 22.45
C TYR A 32 -15.62 6.11 21.10
N ARG A 33 -15.96 7.40 20.98
CA ARG A 33 -16.53 7.96 19.72
C ARG A 33 -15.53 7.89 18.57
N ARG A 34 -14.30 8.36 18.81
CA ARG A 34 -13.21 8.34 17.82
C ARG A 34 -12.79 6.93 17.45
N ALA A 35 -12.76 6.03 18.43
CA ALA A 35 -12.50 4.62 18.21
C ALA A 35 -13.58 3.99 17.32
N HIS A 36 -14.85 4.29 17.56
CA HIS A 36 -15.95 3.77 16.75
C HIS A 36 -15.88 4.26 15.30
N GLU A 37 -15.65 5.56 15.09
CA GLU A 37 -15.44 6.15 13.75
C GLU A 37 -14.29 5.45 13.03
N SER A 38 -13.13 5.33 13.70
CA SER A 38 -11.96 4.68 13.11
C SER A 38 -12.19 3.21 12.78
N LEU A 39 -12.94 2.50 13.62
CA LEU A 39 -13.26 1.08 13.41
C LEU A 39 -14.15 0.89 12.17
N ILE A 40 -15.14 1.75 11.96
CA ILE A 40 -16.02 1.69 10.78
C ILE A 40 -15.19 1.83 9.49
N HIS A 41 -14.30 2.82 9.44
CA HIS A 41 -13.43 3.02 8.28
C HIS A 41 -12.49 1.84 8.08
N ALA A 42 -11.87 1.33 9.15
CA ALA A 42 -10.97 0.17 9.07
C ALA A 42 -11.69 -1.08 8.52
N LEU A 43 -12.95 -1.31 8.91
CA LEU A 43 -13.74 -2.43 8.41
C LEU A 43 -14.09 -2.27 6.92
N ALA A 44 -14.45 -1.06 6.49
CA ALA A 44 -14.70 -0.76 5.09
C ALA A 44 -13.45 -1.02 4.22
N TYR A 45 -12.29 -0.51 4.64
CA TYR A 45 -11.02 -0.75 3.95
C TYR A 45 -10.64 -2.24 3.94
N SER A 46 -10.80 -2.94 5.06
CA SER A 46 -10.52 -4.37 5.12
C SER A 46 -11.35 -5.17 4.12
N TYR A 47 -12.63 -4.81 3.94
CA TYR A 47 -13.48 -5.44 2.93
C TYR A 47 -13.00 -5.16 1.51
N ALA A 48 -12.73 -3.89 1.20
CA ALA A 48 -12.24 -3.47 -0.12
C ALA A 48 -10.91 -4.16 -0.47
N HIS A 49 -9.93 -4.10 0.42
CA HIS A 49 -8.61 -4.71 0.19
C HIS A 49 -8.65 -6.23 0.07
N ARG A 50 -9.59 -6.93 0.73
CA ARG A 50 -9.77 -8.39 0.49
C ARG A 50 -10.19 -8.70 -0.95
N LYS A 51 -10.91 -7.78 -1.61
CA LYS A 51 -11.29 -7.92 -3.02
C LYS A 51 -10.10 -7.56 -3.93
N GLU A 52 -9.42 -6.45 -3.64
CA GLU A 52 -8.27 -5.94 -4.42
C GLU A 52 -7.05 -6.86 -4.37
N LYS A 53 -6.77 -7.50 -3.22
CA LYS A 53 -5.60 -8.38 -3.02
C LYS A 53 -5.45 -9.44 -4.13
N LYS A 54 -6.55 -9.95 -4.66
CA LYS A 54 -6.53 -10.92 -5.78
C LYS A 54 -5.94 -10.32 -7.06
N GLY A 55 -6.30 -9.07 -7.36
CA GLY A 55 -5.75 -8.31 -8.48
C GLY A 55 -4.29 -7.92 -8.26
N ASP A 56 -3.95 -7.45 -7.06
CA ASP A 56 -2.57 -7.05 -6.72
C ASP A 56 -1.59 -8.23 -6.85
N MET A 57 -1.98 -9.41 -6.36
CA MET A 57 -1.17 -10.63 -6.49
C MET A 57 -0.96 -11.01 -7.97
N ARG A 58 -2.00 -10.87 -8.81
CA ARG A 58 -1.88 -11.11 -10.26
C ARG A 58 -1.00 -10.09 -10.95
N ARG A 59 -1.08 -8.81 -10.55
CA ARG A 59 -0.22 -7.75 -11.07
C ARG A 59 1.24 -7.98 -10.68
N LEU A 60 1.50 -8.37 -9.44
CA LEU A 60 2.84 -8.73 -8.95
C LEU A 60 3.42 -9.93 -9.71
N TRP A 61 2.62 -10.98 -9.91
CA TRP A 61 3.03 -12.14 -10.69
C TRP A 61 3.41 -11.78 -12.14
N ASN A 62 2.67 -10.85 -12.75
CA ASN A 62 2.95 -10.36 -14.10
C ASN A 62 4.15 -9.41 -14.18
N ILE A 63 4.64 -8.91 -13.04
CA ILE A 63 5.87 -8.11 -12.93
C ILE A 63 6.94 -8.99 -12.25
N PRO A 64 7.46 -10.04 -12.92
CA PRO A 64 8.41 -10.92 -12.27
C PRO A 64 9.84 -10.34 -12.24
N HIS A 65 10.23 -9.42 -13.15
CA HIS A 65 11.67 -9.21 -13.39
C HIS A 65 12.13 -7.82 -13.89
N LYS A 66 11.31 -6.77 -13.92
CA LYS A 66 11.78 -5.47 -14.45
C LYS A 66 12.28 -4.51 -13.38
N CYS A 67 13.06 -5.03 -12.44
CA CYS A 67 14.10 -4.26 -11.76
C CYS A 67 15.40 -4.41 -12.59
N GLY A 68 15.98 -3.31 -13.05
CA GLY A 68 17.31 -3.31 -13.66
C GLY A 68 17.35 -3.40 -15.20
N ARG A 69 16.99 -2.32 -15.89
CA ARG A 69 17.76 -1.96 -17.10
C ARG A 69 18.02 -0.46 -17.05
N PRO A 70 19.23 0.01 -16.72
CA PRO A 70 19.62 1.32 -17.19
C PRO A 70 19.57 1.28 -18.72
N ARG A 71 18.74 2.12 -19.33
CA ARG A 71 18.84 2.43 -20.76
C ARG A 71 20.26 2.95 -20.97
N GLN A 72 21.18 2.13 -21.49
CA GLN A 72 22.35 2.68 -22.16
C GLN A 72 21.81 3.43 -23.38
N ARG A 73 21.72 4.76 -23.26
CA ARG A 73 21.49 5.63 -24.40
C ARG A 73 22.71 5.46 -25.30
N HIS A 74 22.51 4.85 -26.46
CA HIS A 74 23.44 4.95 -27.57
C HIS A 74 23.62 6.44 -27.92
N TYR A 75 24.83 6.95 -27.69
CA TYR A 75 25.36 8.10 -28.41
C TYR A 75 26.86 7.91 -28.60
N LEU A 76 27.22 7.14 -29.63
CA LEU A 76 28.37 7.43 -30.50
C LEU A 76 28.41 6.37 -31.60
N GLN A 77 27.71 6.65 -32.70
CA GLN A 77 28.26 6.28 -34.00
C GLN A 77 28.32 7.59 -34.78
N PRO A 78 29.51 8.20 -34.93
CA PRO A 78 29.68 9.26 -35.89
C PRO A 78 29.52 8.68 -37.30
N PRO A 79 28.85 9.42 -38.20
CA PRO A 79 28.74 9.06 -39.59
C PRO A 79 30.10 9.14 -40.31
N HIS A 80 30.50 8.04 -40.97
CA HIS A 80 31.24 8.00 -42.24
C HIS A 80 32.15 9.19 -42.61
N THR A 81 33.47 8.98 -42.55
CA THR A 81 34.43 9.58 -43.51
C THR A 81 35.14 8.49 -44.30
N ARG A 82 34.60 8.24 -45.49
CA ARG A 82 35.25 7.60 -46.62
C ARG A 82 36.36 8.52 -47.12
N ALA A 83 37.53 8.54 -46.48
CA ALA A 83 38.80 9.06 -47.01
C ALA A 83 39.79 9.25 -45.84
N GLU A 84 40.87 8.47 -45.82
CA GLU A 84 42.24 8.93 -45.54
C GLU A 84 43.22 7.73 -45.50
N ALA A 85 44.21 7.79 -46.40
CA ALA A 85 45.53 7.14 -46.32
C ALA A 85 45.56 5.60 -46.39
N SER A 86 45.95 4.91 -47.47
CA SER A 86 47.20 5.06 -48.24
C SER A 86 48.38 5.57 -47.42
N ARG A 87 49.11 4.64 -46.78
CA ARG A 87 50.50 4.66 -46.22
C ARG A 87 50.54 3.58 -45.12
N HIS A 88 51.19 2.42 -45.20
CA HIS A 88 52.53 2.01 -45.62
C HIS A 88 52.42 0.51 -45.99
N ARG A 89 52.62 0.08 -47.24
CA ARG A 89 53.84 -0.61 -47.69
C ARG A 89 54.80 -1.01 -46.57
N ASP A 90 54.82 -2.30 -46.26
CA ASP A 90 55.98 -3.20 -46.37
C ASP A 90 55.48 -4.61 -46.73
#